data_AF-A0A2R8A0J4-F1
#
_entry.id   AF-A0A2R8A0J4-F1
#
_cell.length_a   1.000
_cell.length_b   1.000
_cell.length_c   1.000
_cell.angle_alpha   90.00
_cell.angle_beta   90.00
_cell.angle_gamma   90.00
#
_symmetry.space_group_name_H-M   'P 1'
#
loop_
_entity.id
_entity.type
_entity.pdbx_description
1 polymer ?
#
loop_
_entity_poly.entity_id
_entity_poly.type
_entity_poly.pdbx_seq_one_letter_code
_entity_poly.pdbx_strand_id
1 'polypeptide(L)' 'MHPIDSIAKKYNVTKYSISKIGNISQTGISSAIERNQTIDNFKVKTIIAISKAINKTPGETLDELLNFEEHLKNEK' A
#
# COMPACT_ATOMS: atom_id res chain seq x y z
N MET A 1 3.59 -11.10 -5.39
CA MET A 1 2.59 -10.39 -4.55
C MET A 1 3.04 -8.95 -4.43
N HIS A 2 2.13 -7.96 -4.44
CA HIS A 2 2.52 -6.55 -4.28
C HIS A 2 2.56 -6.16 -2.78
N PRO A 3 3.41 -5.21 -2.33
CA PRO A 3 3.42 -4.79 -0.92
C PRO A 3 2.06 -4.31 -0.39
N ILE A 4 1.24 -3.67 -1.23
CA ILE A 4 -0.15 -3.32 -0.90
C ILE A 4 -0.97 -4.58 -0.56
N ASP A 5 -0.80 -5.69 -1.28
CA ASP A 5 -1.52 -6.94 -1.00
C ASP A 5 -1.09 -7.51 0.35
N SER A 6 0.20 -7.44 0.67
CA SER A 6 0.75 -7.87 1.96
C SER A 6 0.20 -7.05 3.12
N ILE A 7 0.15 -5.72 2.97
CA ILE A 7 -0.44 -4.83 3.98
C ILE A 7 -1.94 -5.09 4.15
N ALA A 8 -2.66 -5.25 3.03
CA ALA A 8 -4.08 -5.49 3.03
C ALA A 8 -4.41 -6.80 3.77
N LYS A 9 -3.63 -7.84 3.51
CA LYS A 9 -3.74 -9.14 4.18
C LYS A 9 -3.39 -9.04 5.68
N LYS A 10 -2.30 -8.34 6.03
CA LYS A 10 -1.85 -8.19 7.43
C LYS A 10 -2.87 -7.48 8.31
N TYR A 11 -3.49 -6.41 7.80
CA TYR A 11 -4.44 -5.59 8.55
C TYR A 11 -5.90 -5.99 8.31
N ASN A 12 -6.15 -7.07 7.57
CA ASN A 12 -7.49 -7.54 7.19
C ASN A 12 -8.35 -6.43 6.56
N VAL A 13 -7.71 -5.55 5.78
CA VAL A 13 -8.37 -4.47 5.04
C VAL A 13 -8.45 -4.81 3.56
N THR A 14 -9.53 -4.40 2.91
CA THR A 14 -9.66 -4.60 1.46
C THR A 14 -9.09 -3.41 0.69
N LYS A 15 -8.68 -3.65 -0.56
CA LYS A 15 -8.29 -2.56 -1.50
C LYS A 15 -9.41 -1.52 -1.65
N TYR A 16 -10.66 -1.97 -1.58
CA TYR A 16 -11.83 -1.11 -1.56
C TYR A 16 -11.89 -0.24 -0.30
N SER A 17 -11.64 -0.81 0.88
CA SER A 17 -11.58 -0.06 2.15
C SER A 17 -10.49 1.00 2.10
N ILE A 18 -9.29 0.67 1.59
CA ILE A 18 -8.18 1.62 1.40
C ILE A 18 -8.59 2.77 0.47
N SER A 19 -9.23 2.45 -0.66
CA SER A 19 -9.70 3.46 -1.62
C SER A 19 -10.77 4.37 -1.02
N LYS A 20 -11.75 3.79 -0.32
CA LYS A 20 -12.87 4.51 0.30
C LYS A 20 -12.45 5.38 1.48
N ILE A 21 -11.67 4.85 2.41
CA ILE A 21 -11.19 5.57 3.61
C ILE A 21 -10.14 6.61 3.21
N GLY A 22 -9.31 6.26 2.23
CA GLY A 22 -8.21 7.07 1.77
C GLY A 22 -8.58 8.20 0.80
N ASN A 23 -9.83 8.23 0.31
CA ASN A 23 -10.29 9.16 -0.73
C ASN A 23 -9.34 9.21 -1.96
N ILE A 24 -8.89 8.03 -2.39
CA ILE A 24 -8.04 7.86 -3.57
C ILE A 24 -8.75 7.00 -4.60
N SER A 25 -8.59 7.33 -5.88
CA SER A 25 -9.23 6.59 -6.96
C SER A 25 -8.77 5.13 -6.96
N GLN A 26 -9.74 4.22 -7.02
CA GLN A 26 -9.48 2.78 -7.05
C GLN A 26 -8.59 2.41 -8.26
N THR A 27 -8.73 3.13 -9.37
CA THR A 27 -7.91 3.01 -10.57
C THR A 27 -6.42 3.26 -10.32
N GLY A 28 -6.07 4.25 -9.49
CA GLY A 28 -4.67 4.56 -9.19
C GLY A 28 -3.99 3.47 -8.38
N ILE A 29 -4.72 2.84 -7.45
CA ILE A 29 -4.22 1.71 -6.66
C ILE A 29 -4.10 0.47 -7.55
N SER A 30 -5.13 0.15 -8.34
CA SER A 30 -5.11 -1.01 -9.23
C SER A 30 -3.98 -0.92 -10.25
N SER A 31 -3.77 0.24 -10.90
CA SER A 31 -2.67 0.41 -11.84
C SER A 31 -1.30 0.33 -11.17
N ALA A 32 -1.14 0.80 -9.94
CA ALA A 32 0.12 0.66 -9.20
C ALA A 32 0.44 -0.82 -8.89
N ILE A 33 -0.58 -1.59 -8.51
CA ILE A 33 -0.45 -3.04 -8.25
C ILE A 33 -0.15 -3.80 -9.55
N GLU A 34 -0.91 -3.53 -10.62
CA GLU A 34 -0.74 -4.19 -11.93
C GLU A 34 0.64 -3.94 -12.53
N ARG A 35 1.16 -2.72 -12.38
CA ARG A 35 2.50 -2.34 -12.86
C ARG A 35 3.61 -2.78 -11.92
N ASN A 36 3.27 -3.42 -10.80
CA ASN A 36 4.21 -3.75 -9.73
C ASN A 36 5.12 -2.57 -9.37
N GLN A 37 4.50 -1.40 -9.23
CA GLN A 37 5.18 -0.12 -9.08
C GLN A 37 5.91 -0.07 -7.73
N THR A 38 7.15 0.41 -7.73
CA THR A 38 7.91 0.55 -6.48
C THR A 38 7.25 1.55 -5.53
N ILE A 39 7.40 1.30 -4.23
CA ILE A 39 6.83 2.14 -3.17
C ILE A 39 7.36 3.57 -3.24
N ASP A 40 8.62 3.77 -3.63
CA ASP A 40 9.22 5.10 -3.83
C ASP A 40 8.49 5.94 -4.88
N ASN A 41 7.84 5.30 -5.86
CA ASN A 41 7.09 6.00 -6.89
C ASN A 41 5.65 6.34 -6.45
N PHE A 42 5.24 5.98 -5.23
CA PHE A 42 3.90 6.26 -4.75
C PHE A 42 3.75 7.74 -4.39
N LYS A 43 2.60 8.30 -4.75
CA LYS A 43 2.24 9.64 -4.27
C LYS A 43 2.04 9.58 -2.76
N VAL A 44 2.54 10.57 -2.04
CA VAL A 44 2.37 10.70 -0.57
C VAL A 44 0.90 10.56 -0.14
N LYS A 45 -0.04 11.09 -0.94
CA LYS A 45 -1.48 10.93 -0.70
C LYS A 45 -1.95 9.47 -0.62
N THR A 46 -1.31 8.56 -1.36
CA THR A 46 -1.59 7.13 -1.35
C THR A 46 -1.13 6.50 -0.04
N ILE A 47 0.05 6.89 0.46
CA ILE A 47 0.56 6.44 1.76
C ILE A 47 -0.36 6.95 2.88
N ILE A 48 -0.76 8.23 2.84
CA ILE A 48 -1.72 8.80 3.80
C ILE A 48 -3.04 8.03 3.78
N ALA A 49 -3.56 7.72 2.59
CA ALA A 49 -4.78 6.95 2.43
C ALA A 49 -4.70 5.54 3.05
N ILE A 50 -3.61 4.82 2.79
CA ILE A 50 -3.37 3.50 3.38
C ILE A 50 -3.26 3.62 4.89
N SER A 51 -2.50 4.61 5.39
CA SER A 51 -2.30 4.84 6.83
C SER A 51 -3.60 5.04 7.59
N LYS A 52 -4.55 5.80 7.00
CA LYS A 52 -5.90 5.97 7.54
C LYS A 52 -6.69 4.67 7.56
N ALA A 53 -6.54 3.82 6.55
CA ALA A 53 -7.26 2.56 6.45
C ALA A 53 -6.76 1.52 7.45
N ILE A 54 -5.46 1.53 7.79
CA ILE A 54 -4.85 0.61 8.76
C ILE A 54 -4.67 1.21 10.16
N ASN A 55 -5.17 2.44 10.36
CA ASN A 55 -5.07 3.20 11.61
C ASN A 55 -3.62 3.33 12.13
N LYS A 56 -2.69 3.67 11.23
CA LYS A 56 -1.29 3.96 11.53
C LYS A 56 -0.89 5.35 11.05
N THR A 57 0.28 5.81 11.47
CA THR A 57 0.87 7.02 10.90
C THR A 57 1.39 6.77 9.47
N PRO A 58 1.49 7.81 8.63
CA PRO A 58 2.08 7.68 7.29
C PRO A 58 3.52 7.16 7.31
N GLY A 59 4.31 7.52 8.32
CA GLY A 59 5.69 7.04 8.50
C GLY A 59 5.74 5.53 8.71
N GLU A 60 5.03 5.03 9.73
CA GLU A 60 4.97 3.58 10.00
C GLU A 60 4.40 2.78 8.81
N THR A 61 3.46 3.38 8.08
CA THR A 61 2.88 2.76 6.89
C THR A 61 3.91 2.64 5.77
N LEU A 62 4.71 3.68 5.55
CA LEU A 62 5.79 3.67 4.57
C LEU A 62 6.86 2.64 4.95
N ASP A 63 7.29 2.63 6.21
CA ASP A 63 8.28 1.68 6.71
C ASP A 63 7.83 0.23 6.49
N GLU A 64 6.56 -0.08 6.77
CA GLU A 64 6.02 -1.41 6.50
C GLU A 64 5.94 -1.74 5.00
N LEU A 65 5.54 -0.79 4.16
CA LEU A 65 5.49 -0.98 2.71
C LEU A 65 6.88 -1.27 2.13
N LEU A 66 7.90 -0.53 2.58
CA LEU A 66 9.30 -0.73 2.17
C LEU A 66 9.83 -2.09 2.63
N ASN A 67 9.58 -2.48 3.89
CA ASN A 67 9.95 -3.80 4.41
C ASN A 67 9.31 -4.94 3.59
N PHE A 68 8.04 -4.80 3.21
CA PHE A 68 7.39 -5.78 2.34
C PHE A 68 8.01 -5.80 0.94
N GLU A 69 8.37 -4.64 0.38
CA GLU A 69 9.03 -4.59 -0.92
C GLU A 69 10.41 -5.26 -0.90
N GLU A 70 11.21 -5.04 0.14
CA GLU A 70 12.52 -5.69 0.31
C GLU A 70 12.40 -7.20 0.50
N HIS A 71 11.47 -7.67 1.35
CA HIS A 71 11.23 -9.11 1.50
C HIS A 71 10.84 -9.77 0.18
N LEU A 72 9.96 -9.15 -0.60
CA LEU A 72 9.55 -9.66 -1.91
C LEU A 72 10.67 -9.65 -2.97
N LYS A 73 11.69 -8.78 -2.81
CA LYS A 73 12.90 -8.79 -3.65
C LYS A 73 13.87 -9.89 -3.24
N ASN A 74 14.01 -10.15 -1.95
CA ASN A 74 14.94 -11.16 -1.41
C ASN A 74 14.43 -12.60 -1.54
N GLU A 75 13.13 -12.82 -1.73
CA GLU A 75 12.52 -14.13 -2.00
C GLU A 75 12.50 -14.52 -3.49
N LYS A 76 13.07 -13.69 -4.38
CA LYS A 76 13.20 -13.95 -5.83
C LYS A 76 14.61 -14.33 -6.21
#